data_AF-A0A8S1BWW1-F1
#
_entry.id   AF-A0A8S1BWW1-F1
#
_cell.length_a   1.000
_cell.length_b   1.000
_cell.length_c   1.000
_cell.angle_alpha   90.00
_cell.angle_beta   90.00
_cell.angle_gamma   90.00
#
_symmetry.space_group_name_H-M   'P 1'
#
loop_
_entity.id
_entity.type
_entity.pdbx_description
1 polymer ?
#
loop_
_entity_poly.entity_id
_entity_poly.type
_entity_poly.pdbx_seq_one_letter_code
_entity_poly.pdbx_strand_id
1 'polypeptide(L)'
;MGTPTLLCSKRLQVADEMAEQFKQLCLLLLTPQCYDEFFVNFNFLDVPCLKAALSKGLGVGIIAGSMLVKVPQITKIFGAKSAEGISIASVFLELFAITANVAYSYTNKFPFSAWGEGLFLALQTSAVAAMVLLYGNQARTGKKKESGGSAVRACLFLVVYSVLFLVLTTGFTPLDVLWSLQAANVPIILAGKLIQAFANYKAGSTGQLSAVTVFMLFGGSLARIFTSYQETGDMTMIITYCGSSFANAIIATQLIYYWPRGAGKKEKMRKKKE
;
A
#
# COMPACT_ATOMS: atom_id res chain seq x y z
N MET A 1 -23.03 -55.50 -0.73
CA MET A 1 -23.86 -54.31 -0.98
C MET A 1 -23.70 -53.36 0.21
N GLY A 2 -22.86 -52.32 0.13
CA GLY A 2 -22.59 -51.46 1.29
C GLY A 2 -21.83 -50.16 1.02
N THR A 3 -21.69 -49.76 -0.25
CA THR A 3 -20.78 -48.69 -0.68
C THR A 3 -21.42 -47.35 -1.11
N PRO A 4 -22.70 -47.22 -1.52
CA PRO A 4 -23.21 -45.92 -1.97
C PRO A 4 -23.56 -44.94 -0.83
N THR A 5 -24.03 -45.42 0.32
CA THR A 5 -24.48 -44.59 1.45
C THR A 5 -23.34 -43.93 2.21
N LEU A 6 -22.19 -44.60 2.35
CA LEU A 6 -21.02 -44.06 3.06
C LEU A 6 -20.29 -42.97 2.25
N LEU A 7 -20.24 -43.12 0.93
CA LEU A 7 -19.68 -42.13 0.00
C LEU A 7 -20.57 -40.87 -0.10
N CYS A 8 -21.90 -41.04 -0.06
CA CYS A 8 -22.84 -39.93 -0.01
C CYS A 8 -22.73 -39.14 1.30
N SER A 9 -22.64 -39.83 2.44
CA SER A 9 -22.46 -39.20 3.76
C SER A 9 -21.15 -38.41 3.87
N LYS A 10 -20.02 -38.97 3.39
CA LYS A 10 -18.75 -38.23 3.32
C LYS A 10 -18.80 -37.02 2.39
N ARG A 11 -19.49 -37.11 1.25
CA ARG A 11 -19.64 -35.96 0.33
C ARG A 11 -20.55 -34.88 0.92
N LEU A 12 -21.61 -35.24 1.65
CA LEU A 12 -22.45 -34.29 2.38
C LEU A 12 -21.66 -33.59 3.49
N GLN A 13 -20.90 -34.34 4.29
CA GLN A 13 -20.05 -33.76 5.35
C GLN A 13 -19.01 -32.78 4.78
N VAL A 14 -18.36 -33.13 3.67
CA VAL A 14 -17.40 -32.22 3.01
C VAL A 14 -18.11 -30.98 2.44
N ALA A 15 -19.33 -31.14 1.92
CA ALA A 15 -20.12 -30.01 1.42
C ALA A 15 -20.58 -29.08 2.56
N ASP A 16 -20.98 -29.64 3.71
CA ASP A 16 -21.36 -28.88 4.91
C ASP A 16 -20.15 -28.18 5.54
N GLU A 17 -18.99 -28.85 5.62
CA GLU A 17 -17.74 -28.22 6.07
C GLU A 17 -17.32 -27.08 5.14
N MET A 18 -17.42 -27.28 3.82
CA MET A 18 -17.15 -26.24 2.82
C MET A 18 -18.12 -25.06 2.94
N ALA A 19 -19.40 -25.33 3.19
CA ALA A 19 -20.42 -24.30 3.37
C ALA A 19 -20.19 -23.51 4.67
N GLU A 20 -19.83 -24.16 5.77
CA GLU A 20 -19.50 -23.48 7.03
C GLU A 20 -18.20 -22.70 6.94
N GLN A 21 -17.16 -23.22 6.27
CA GLN A 21 -15.94 -22.45 5.99
C GLN A 21 -16.23 -21.23 5.11
N PHE A 22 -17.07 -21.40 4.08
CA PHE A 22 -17.49 -20.30 3.22
C PHE A 22 -18.29 -19.25 4.00
N LYS A 23 -19.21 -19.68 4.87
CA LYS A 23 -19.98 -18.80 5.75
C LYS A 23 -19.07 -18.06 6.72
N GLN A 24 -18.11 -18.73 7.35
CA GLN A 24 -17.12 -18.07 8.22
C GLN A 24 -16.26 -17.06 7.46
N LEU A 25 -15.83 -17.37 6.24
CA LEU A 25 -15.08 -16.44 5.40
C LEU A 25 -15.93 -15.24 4.98
N CYS A 26 -17.21 -15.47 4.67
CA CYS A 26 -18.15 -14.39 4.36
C CYS A 26 -18.43 -13.53 5.58
N LEU A 27 -18.58 -14.12 6.77
CA LEU A 27 -18.80 -13.38 8.02
C LEU A 27 -17.57 -12.58 8.47
N LEU A 28 -16.39 -12.86 7.92
CA LEU A 28 -15.20 -12.02 8.09
C LEU A 28 -15.31 -10.70 7.30
N LEU A 29 -16.04 -10.72 6.18
CA LEU A 29 -16.24 -9.59 5.27
C LEU A 29 -17.60 -8.90 5.43
N LEU A 30 -18.62 -9.63 5.88
CA LEU A 30 -20.02 -9.21 6.00
C LEU A 30 -20.52 -9.41 7.43
N THR A 31 -21.38 -8.51 7.90
CA THR A 31 -22.12 -8.75 9.14
C THR A 31 -23.12 -9.90 8.95
N PRO A 32 -23.55 -10.58 10.04
CA PRO A 32 -24.55 -11.64 9.97
C PRO A 32 -25.83 -11.20 9.25
N GLN A 33 -26.27 -9.96 9.51
CA GLN A 33 -27.43 -9.36 8.84
C GLN A 33 -27.23 -9.24 7.32
N CYS A 34 -26.03 -8.84 6.87
CA CYS A 34 -25.74 -8.73 5.44
C CYS A 34 -25.51 -10.10 4.78
N TYR A 35 -25.03 -11.08 5.53
CA TYR A 35 -24.97 -12.46 5.08
C TYR A 35 -26.38 -13.00 4.81
N ASP A 36 -27.29 -12.82 5.76
CA ASP A 36 -28.68 -13.25 5.60
C ASP A 36 -29.36 -12.51 4.44
N GLU A 37 -29.14 -11.20 4.30
CA GLU A 37 -29.75 -10.42 3.23
C GLU A 37 -29.28 -10.88 1.83
N PHE A 38 -28.01 -11.23 1.66
CA PHE A 38 -27.46 -11.69 0.38
C PHE A 38 -27.70 -13.17 0.09
N PHE A 39 -27.52 -14.05 1.07
CA PHE A 39 -27.48 -15.49 0.84
C PHE A 39 -28.74 -16.22 1.30
N VAL A 40 -29.56 -15.61 2.16
CA VAL A 40 -30.84 -16.18 2.61
C VAL A 40 -32.01 -15.49 1.91
N ASN A 41 -32.03 -14.15 1.88
CA ASN A 41 -33.10 -13.35 1.28
C ASN A 41 -32.87 -13.02 -0.22
N PHE A 42 -31.68 -13.35 -0.77
CA PHE A 42 -31.28 -13.08 -2.16
C PHE A 42 -31.38 -11.60 -2.58
N ASN A 43 -31.30 -10.68 -1.63
CA ASN A 43 -31.36 -9.24 -1.88
C ASN A 43 -29.95 -8.65 -2.05
N PHE A 44 -29.32 -8.97 -3.19
CA PHE A 44 -27.95 -8.55 -3.52
C PHE A 44 -27.76 -7.03 -3.69
N LEU A 45 -28.86 -6.28 -3.82
CA LEU A 45 -28.86 -4.83 -4.08
C LEU A 45 -29.17 -4.01 -2.83
N ASP A 46 -29.16 -4.63 -1.65
CA ASP A 46 -29.22 -3.89 -0.40
C ASP A 46 -28.01 -2.94 -0.30
N VAL A 47 -28.29 -1.65 -0.47
CA VAL A 47 -27.29 -0.59 -0.60
C VAL A 47 -26.32 -0.53 0.60
N PRO A 48 -26.77 -0.59 1.86
CA PRO A 48 -25.84 -0.56 2.99
C PRO A 48 -24.96 -1.82 3.04
N CYS A 49 -25.52 -3.01 2.83
CA CYS A 49 -24.73 -4.25 2.82
C CYS A 49 -23.75 -4.31 1.64
N LEU A 50 -24.15 -3.83 0.46
CA LEU A 50 -23.28 -3.81 -0.73
C LEU A 50 -22.09 -2.87 -0.52
N LYS A 51 -22.33 -1.67 0.01
CA LYS A 51 -21.25 -0.73 0.30
C LYS A 51 -20.28 -1.28 1.36
N ALA A 52 -20.80 -1.94 2.41
CA ALA A 52 -19.99 -2.55 3.45
C ALA A 52 -19.12 -3.69 2.88
N ALA A 53 -19.73 -4.61 2.12
CA ALA A 53 -19.03 -5.73 1.48
C ALA A 53 -17.95 -5.24 0.49
N LEU A 54 -18.28 -4.24 -0.35
CA LEU A 54 -17.31 -3.63 -1.27
C LEU A 54 -16.16 -2.96 -0.52
N SER A 55 -16.44 -2.23 0.55
CA SER A 55 -15.42 -1.55 1.34
C SER A 55 -14.45 -2.54 1.97
N LYS A 56 -14.98 -3.59 2.61
CA LYS A 56 -14.18 -4.64 3.26
C LYS A 56 -13.38 -5.44 2.22
N GLY A 57 -13.99 -5.81 1.11
CA GLY A 57 -13.33 -6.50 0.00
C GLY A 57 -12.17 -5.69 -0.57
N LEU A 58 -12.40 -4.39 -0.79
CA LEU A 58 -11.39 -3.48 -1.28
C LEU A 58 -10.26 -3.29 -0.26
N GLY A 59 -10.57 -3.14 1.04
CA GLY A 59 -9.59 -3.07 2.11
C GLY A 59 -8.69 -4.31 2.18
N VAL A 60 -9.28 -5.52 2.13
CA VAL A 60 -8.54 -6.79 2.09
C VAL A 60 -7.67 -6.89 0.84
N GLY A 61 -8.22 -6.53 -0.33
CA GLY A 61 -7.48 -6.53 -1.59
C GLY A 61 -6.27 -5.59 -1.55
N ILE A 62 -6.44 -4.42 -0.96
CA ILE A 62 -5.34 -3.46 -0.78
C ILE A 62 -4.27 -4.02 0.17
N ILE A 63 -4.67 -4.62 1.30
CA ILE A 63 -3.73 -5.27 2.23
C ILE A 63 -2.95 -6.38 1.52
N ALA A 64 -3.64 -7.27 0.80
CA ALA A 64 -3.00 -8.35 0.06
C ALA A 64 -2.02 -7.82 -0.99
N GLY A 65 -2.41 -6.78 -1.74
CA GLY A 65 -1.52 -6.11 -2.70
C GLY A 65 -0.27 -5.54 -2.03
N SER A 66 -0.43 -4.91 -0.86
CA SER A 66 0.66 -4.26 -0.12
C SER A 66 1.79 -5.21 0.29
N MET A 67 1.48 -6.50 0.49
CA MET A 67 2.46 -7.52 0.87
C MET A 67 3.55 -7.77 -0.19
N LEU A 68 3.26 -7.42 -1.46
CA LEU A 68 4.15 -7.68 -2.59
C LEU A 68 4.78 -6.40 -3.17
N VAL A 69 4.36 -5.22 -2.74
CA VAL A 69 4.75 -3.94 -3.37
C VAL A 69 6.27 -3.73 -3.38
N LYS A 70 6.94 -4.02 -2.26
CA LYS A 70 8.39 -3.77 -2.12
C LYS A 70 9.23 -5.02 -2.39
N VAL A 71 8.63 -6.20 -2.50
CA VAL A 71 9.34 -7.45 -2.77
C VAL A 71 10.24 -7.36 -4.02
N PRO A 72 9.80 -6.84 -5.19
CA PRO A 72 10.66 -6.69 -6.35
C PRO A 72 11.85 -5.75 -6.13
N GLN A 73 11.69 -4.73 -5.27
CA GLN A 73 12.78 -3.82 -4.93
C GLN A 73 13.79 -4.52 -4.00
N ILE A 74 13.30 -5.29 -3.03
CA ILE A 74 14.13 -6.07 -2.09
C ILE A 74 14.99 -7.08 -2.85
N THR A 75 14.39 -7.86 -3.76
CA THR A 75 15.12 -8.86 -4.54
C THR A 75 16.18 -8.23 -5.45
N LYS A 76 15.91 -7.06 -6.03
CA LYS A 76 16.89 -6.31 -6.83
C LYS A 76 18.09 -5.84 -6.01
N ILE A 77 17.86 -5.24 -4.83
CA ILE A 77 18.95 -4.77 -3.97
C ILE A 77 19.80 -5.96 -3.50
N PHE A 78 19.15 -7.03 -3.06
CA PHE A 78 19.83 -8.23 -2.57
C PHE A 78 20.64 -8.92 -3.67
N GLY A 79 20.05 -9.09 -4.86
CA GLY A 79 20.72 -9.70 -6.01
C GLY A 79 21.90 -8.88 -6.53
N ALA A 80 21.75 -7.56 -6.60
CA ALA A 80 22.82 -6.65 -7.03
C ALA A 80 23.86 -6.38 -5.93
N LYS A 81 23.54 -6.68 -4.66
CA LYS A 81 24.31 -6.26 -3.47
C LYS A 81 24.67 -4.76 -3.49
N SER A 82 23.78 -3.95 -4.03
CA SER A 82 23.95 -2.51 -4.21
C SER A 82 22.62 -1.78 -4.03
N ALA A 83 22.67 -0.63 -3.39
CA ALA A 83 21.54 0.27 -3.19
C ALA A 83 21.68 1.57 -4.00
N GLU A 84 22.46 1.54 -5.08
CA GLU A 84 22.67 2.69 -5.96
C GLU A 84 21.34 3.18 -6.57
N GLY A 85 21.18 4.50 -6.64
CA GLY A 85 19.96 5.15 -7.13
C GLY A 85 18.81 5.22 -6.13
N ILE A 86 18.94 4.61 -4.94
CA ILE A 86 17.93 4.69 -3.88
C ILE A 86 18.33 5.75 -2.85
N SER A 87 17.51 6.78 -2.70
CA SER A 87 17.71 7.83 -1.70
C SER A 87 17.25 7.35 -0.32
N ILE A 88 18.18 7.26 0.64
CA ILE A 88 17.84 6.91 2.03
C ILE A 88 16.85 7.90 2.65
N ALA A 89 16.94 9.19 2.31
CA ALA A 89 16.01 10.20 2.80
C ALA A 89 14.59 9.94 2.30
N SER A 90 14.43 9.51 1.05
CA SER A 90 13.12 9.12 0.51
C SER A 90 12.54 7.92 1.24
N VAL A 91 13.38 6.93 1.58
CA VAL A 91 12.94 5.73 2.31
C VAL A 91 12.53 6.09 3.75
N PHE A 92 13.25 7.00 4.41
CA PHE A 92 12.88 7.48 5.74
C PHE A 92 11.60 8.31 5.75
N LEU A 93 11.37 9.17 4.74
CA LEU A 93 10.10 9.88 4.58
C LEU A 93 8.93 8.91 4.35
N GLU A 94 9.16 7.82 3.60
CA GLU A 94 8.17 6.78 3.41
C GLU A 94 7.85 6.04 4.72
N LEU A 95 8.87 5.66 5.50
CA LEU A 95 8.68 5.06 6.83
C LEU A 95 7.97 5.98 7.82
N PHE A 96 8.31 7.27 7.81
CA PHE A 96 7.61 8.27 8.60
C PHE A 96 6.12 8.28 8.26
N ALA A 97 5.78 8.38 6.98
CA ALA A 97 4.39 8.48 6.55
C ALA A 97 3.57 7.24 6.90
N ILE A 98 4.14 6.06 6.65
CA ILE A 98 3.51 4.78 7.00
C ILE A 98 3.32 4.67 8.52
N THR A 99 4.36 4.99 9.30
CA THR A 99 4.30 4.85 10.77
C THR A 99 3.30 5.82 11.38
N ALA A 100 3.28 7.07 10.95
CA ALA A 100 2.31 8.06 11.41
C ALA A 100 0.87 7.61 11.12
N ASN A 101 0.62 7.06 9.92
CA ASN A 101 -0.69 6.55 9.55
C ASN A 101 -1.13 5.35 10.41
N VAL A 102 -0.23 4.37 10.62
CA VAL A 102 -0.52 3.20 11.44
C VAL A 102 -0.74 3.58 12.90
N ALA A 103 0.14 4.39 13.47
CA ALA A 103 0.04 4.83 14.86
C ALA A 103 -1.24 5.61 15.13
N TYR A 104 -1.58 6.57 14.26
CA TYR A 104 -2.83 7.32 14.35
C TYR A 104 -4.05 6.40 14.24
N SER A 105 -4.08 5.52 13.24
CA SER A 105 -5.24 4.64 13.00
C SER A 105 -5.43 3.60 14.11
N TYR A 106 -4.33 3.03 14.62
CA TYR A 106 -4.37 2.08 15.72
C TYR A 106 -4.84 2.74 17.03
N THR A 107 -4.38 3.97 17.30
CA THR A 107 -4.76 4.71 18.50
C THR A 107 -6.24 5.12 18.47
N ASN A 108 -6.76 5.51 17.31
CA ASN A 108 -8.20 5.76 17.10
C ASN A 108 -9.06 4.48 17.02
N LYS A 109 -8.47 3.29 17.20
CA LYS A 109 -9.16 2.00 17.19
C LYS A 109 -9.91 1.70 15.88
N PHE A 110 -9.39 2.19 14.76
CA PHE A 110 -9.93 1.87 13.45
C PHE A 110 -9.75 0.38 13.10
N PRO A 111 -10.66 -0.20 12.30
CA PRO A 111 -10.57 -1.60 11.91
C PRO A 111 -9.28 -1.89 11.15
N PHE A 112 -8.74 -3.10 11.27
CA PHE A 112 -7.49 -3.51 10.63
C PHE A 112 -7.50 -3.30 9.10
N SER A 113 -8.64 -3.44 8.44
CA SER A 113 -8.82 -3.15 7.01
C SER A 113 -8.42 -1.70 6.62
N ALA A 114 -8.52 -0.75 7.55
CA ALA A 114 -8.21 0.65 7.30
C ALA A 114 -6.69 0.95 7.35
N TRP A 115 -5.90 0.22 8.13
CA TRP A 115 -4.48 0.54 8.37
C TRP A 115 -3.51 -0.64 8.24
N GLY A 116 -4.02 -1.86 8.07
CA GLY A 116 -3.25 -3.10 8.04
C GLY A 116 -2.22 -3.15 6.90
N GLU A 117 -2.48 -2.45 5.78
CA GLU A 117 -1.49 -2.32 4.70
C GLU A 117 -0.20 -1.67 5.22
N GLY A 118 -0.34 -0.72 6.15
CA GLY A 118 0.76 0.07 6.67
C GLY A 118 1.71 -0.79 7.47
N LEU A 119 1.24 -1.84 8.15
CA LEU A 119 2.12 -2.79 8.85
C LEU A 119 3.02 -3.55 7.88
N PHE A 120 2.46 -4.12 6.81
CA PHE A 120 3.22 -4.86 5.81
C PHE A 120 4.19 -3.94 5.06
N LEU A 121 3.76 -2.72 4.74
CA LEU A 121 4.62 -1.73 4.11
C LEU A 121 5.72 -1.23 5.04
N ALA A 122 5.45 -1.02 6.33
CA ALA A 122 6.45 -0.64 7.33
C ALA A 122 7.54 -1.72 7.45
N LEU A 123 7.14 -2.99 7.52
CA LEU A 123 8.07 -4.11 7.59
C LEU A 123 8.95 -4.18 6.34
N GLN A 124 8.36 -4.16 5.15
CA GLN A 124 9.13 -4.25 3.91
C GLN A 124 10.01 -3.00 3.67
N THR A 125 9.50 -1.81 3.99
CA THR A 125 10.24 -0.55 3.79
C THR A 125 11.38 -0.41 4.80
N SER A 126 11.23 -0.92 6.03
CA SER A 126 12.32 -0.95 7.00
C SER A 126 13.41 -1.95 6.60
N ALA A 127 13.04 -3.07 5.99
CA ALA A 127 14.00 -3.98 5.36
C ALA A 127 14.76 -3.30 4.20
N VAL A 128 14.06 -2.54 3.34
CA VAL A 128 14.70 -1.72 2.30
C VAL A 128 15.66 -0.71 2.91
N ALA A 129 15.25 0.04 3.95
CA ALA A 129 16.13 0.99 4.63
C ALA A 129 17.37 0.33 5.21
N ALA A 130 17.22 -0.82 5.89
CA ALA A 130 18.33 -1.59 6.41
C ALA A 130 19.30 -2.02 5.29
N MET A 131 18.79 -2.56 4.18
CA MET A 131 19.63 -2.91 3.03
C MET A 131 20.33 -1.71 2.39
N VAL A 132 19.67 -0.55 2.33
CA VAL A 132 20.30 0.69 1.85
C VAL A 132 21.43 1.12 2.81
N LEU A 133 21.28 0.96 4.12
CA LEU A 133 22.36 1.23 5.09
C LEU A 133 23.49 0.20 5.01
N LEU A 134 23.17 -1.06 4.69
CA LEU A 134 24.15 -2.13 4.46
C LEU A 134 24.99 -1.90 3.19
N TYR A 135 24.32 -1.63 2.06
CA TYR A 135 24.95 -1.62 0.73
C TYR A 135 25.21 -0.20 0.16
N GLY A 136 24.62 0.85 0.75
CA GLY A 136 24.66 2.21 0.19
C GLY A 136 26.05 2.85 0.14
N ASN A 137 26.98 2.41 0.99
CA ASN A 137 28.36 2.90 0.95
C ASN A 137 29.24 2.16 -0.07
N GLN A 138 28.89 0.94 -0.45
CA GLN A 138 29.68 0.12 -1.37
C GLN A 138 29.63 0.68 -2.81
N ALA A 139 28.48 1.26 -3.20
CA ALA A 139 28.31 1.95 -4.48
C ALA A 139 29.11 3.27 -4.60
N ARG A 140 29.41 3.94 -3.48
CA ARG A 140 29.98 5.30 -3.48
C ARG A 140 31.51 5.36 -3.42
N THR A 141 32.18 4.33 -2.92
CA THR A 141 33.64 4.36 -2.70
C THR A 141 34.43 3.27 -3.42
N GLY A 142 33.79 2.32 -4.09
CA GLY A 142 34.46 1.24 -4.85
C GLY A 142 35.40 0.34 -4.02
N LYS A 143 35.52 0.59 -2.71
CA LYS A 143 36.36 -0.15 -1.76
C LYS A 143 35.47 -1.13 -1.01
N LYS A 144 35.83 -2.42 -1.04
CA LYS A 144 35.38 -3.43 -0.07
C LYS A 144 35.80 -2.95 1.33
N LYS A 145 34.92 -2.26 2.05
CA LYS A 145 35.17 -1.89 3.45
C LYS A 145 34.69 -3.03 4.34
N GLU A 146 35.43 -3.30 5.41
CA GLU A 146 35.12 -4.33 6.41
C GLU A 146 33.63 -4.36 6.78
N SER A 147 33.06 -5.57 6.65
CA SER A 147 31.63 -5.87 6.76
C SER A 147 31.00 -5.53 8.13
N GLY A 148 31.81 -5.28 9.17
CA GLY A 148 31.32 -5.06 10.53
C GLY A 148 30.59 -3.74 10.73
N GLY A 149 31.13 -2.61 10.26
CA GLY A 149 30.59 -1.27 10.56
C GLY A 149 29.29 -0.92 9.82
N SER A 150 29.01 -1.53 8.67
CA SER A 150 27.74 -1.34 7.95
C SER A 150 26.62 -2.21 8.52
N ALA A 151 26.95 -3.45 8.92
CA ALA A 151 26.01 -4.36 9.56
C ALA A 151 25.49 -3.80 10.89
N VAL A 152 26.37 -3.26 11.73
CA VAL A 152 25.99 -2.64 13.01
C VAL A 152 25.02 -1.48 12.81
N ARG A 153 25.25 -0.60 11.82
CA ARG A 153 24.35 0.52 11.53
C ARG A 153 22.95 0.08 11.10
N ALA A 154 22.86 -0.95 10.26
CA ALA A 154 21.58 -1.48 9.82
C ALA A 154 20.82 -2.19 10.97
N CYS A 155 21.51 -2.99 11.77
CA CYS A 155 20.92 -3.61 12.96
C CYS A 155 20.44 -2.58 13.97
N LEU A 156 21.27 -1.57 14.27
CA LEU A 156 20.90 -0.47 15.17
C LEU A 156 19.67 0.28 14.65
N PHE A 157 19.63 0.59 13.36
CA PHE A 157 18.47 1.21 12.74
C PHE A 157 17.20 0.37 12.93
N LEU A 158 17.24 -0.94 12.69
CA LEU A 158 16.07 -1.82 12.86
C LEU A 158 15.60 -1.86 14.31
N VAL A 159 16.51 -1.93 15.27
CA VAL A 159 16.17 -1.89 16.71
C VAL A 159 15.52 -0.55 17.06
N VAL A 160 16.16 0.57 16.71
CA VAL A 160 15.64 1.91 16.99
C VAL A 160 14.27 2.13 16.34
N TYR A 161 14.12 1.76 15.07
CA TYR A 161 12.86 1.88 14.37
C TYR A 161 11.77 1.01 15.00
N SER A 162 12.08 -0.22 15.40
CA SER A 162 11.11 -1.12 16.06
C SER A 162 10.65 -0.55 17.40
N VAL A 163 11.58 -0.03 18.21
CA VAL A 163 11.25 0.63 19.48
C VAL A 163 10.39 1.86 19.23
N LEU A 164 10.75 2.72 18.28
CA LEU A 164 9.97 3.91 17.92
C LEU A 164 8.55 3.53 17.47
N PHE A 165 8.43 2.51 16.61
CA PHE A 165 7.15 2.02 16.12
C PHE A 165 6.27 1.52 17.27
N LEU A 166 6.84 0.78 18.23
CA LEU A 166 6.13 0.31 19.42
C LEU A 166 5.70 1.48 20.32
N VAL A 167 6.58 2.45 20.58
CA VAL A 167 6.25 3.63 21.42
C VAL A 167 5.09 4.44 20.82
N LEU A 168 5.07 4.60 19.49
CA LEU A 168 4.01 5.32 18.79
C LEU A 168 2.68 4.56 18.75
N THR A 169 2.69 3.23 18.87
CA THR A 169 1.48 2.38 18.76
C THR A 169 0.92 1.93 20.11
N THR A 170 1.73 1.82 21.16
CA THR A 170 1.33 1.25 22.47
C THR A 170 0.65 2.24 23.42
N GLY A 171 0.34 3.45 22.96
CA GLY A 171 -0.43 4.45 23.74
C GLY A 171 0.41 5.38 24.64
N PHE A 172 1.74 5.30 24.58
CA PHE A 172 2.62 6.27 25.27
C PHE A 172 2.63 7.66 24.61
N THR A 173 2.17 7.76 23.35
CA THR A 173 2.17 9.01 22.60
C THR A 173 0.77 9.64 22.61
N PRO A 174 0.62 10.92 23.00
CA PRO A 174 -0.67 11.61 22.96
C PRO A 174 -1.25 11.66 21.54
N LEU A 175 -2.58 11.61 21.44
CA LEU A 175 -3.28 11.60 20.15
C LEU A 175 -3.00 12.86 19.32
N ASP A 176 -2.82 14.03 19.95
CA ASP A 176 -2.53 15.29 19.27
C ASP A 176 -1.21 15.26 18.49
N VAL A 177 -0.21 14.57 19.05
CA VAL A 177 1.10 14.37 18.40
C VAL A 177 0.91 13.44 17.20
N LEU A 178 0.19 12.33 17.37
CA LEU A 178 -0.08 11.38 16.28
C LEU A 178 -0.90 12.02 15.15
N TRP A 179 -1.88 12.85 15.50
CA TRP A 179 -2.66 13.61 14.53
C TRP A 179 -1.77 14.60 13.77
N SER A 180 -0.88 15.31 14.46
CA SER A 180 0.07 16.24 13.82
C SER A 180 1.01 15.51 12.85
N LEU A 181 1.49 14.33 13.23
CA LEU A 181 2.29 13.47 12.35
C LEU A 181 1.49 13.01 11.12
N GLN A 182 0.24 12.58 11.32
CA GLN A 182 -0.64 12.20 10.22
C GLN A 182 -0.99 13.38 9.31
N ALA A 183 -1.25 14.56 9.87
CA ALA A 183 -1.53 15.78 9.13
C ALA A 183 -0.31 16.23 8.30
N ALA A 184 0.90 16.03 8.81
CA ALA A 184 2.15 16.31 8.09
C ALA A 184 2.34 15.40 6.85
N ASN A 185 1.70 14.22 6.80
CA ASN A 185 1.76 13.37 5.61
C ASN A 185 1.09 14.01 4.38
N VAL A 186 0.02 14.79 4.59
CA VAL A 186 -0.73 15.44 3.52
C VAL A 186 0.15 16.36 2.67
N PRO A 187 0.83 17.38 3.24
CA PRO A 187 1.68 18.27 2.46
C PRO A 187 2.89 17.54 1.87
N ILE A 188 3.45 16.52 2.55
CA ILE A 188 4.59 15.75 2.02
C ILE A 188 4.18 15.01 0.73
N ILE A 189 3.06 14.29 0.76
CA ILE A 189 2.57 13.54 -0.40
C ILE A 189 2.20 14.49 -1.54
N LEU A 190 1.45 15.56 -1.23
CA LEU A 190 1.04 16.55 -2.22
C LEU A 190 2.24 17.23 -2.88
N ALA A 191 3.22 17.71 -2.10
CA ALA A 191 4.40 18.38 -2.62
C ALA A 191 5.16 17.47 -3.60
N GLY A 192 5.40 16.21 -3.24
CA GLY A 192 6.09 15.26 -4.13
C GLY A 192 5.38 15.06 -5.47
N LYS A 193 4.05 14.90 -5.44
CA LYS A 193 3.23 14.71 -6.66
C LYS A 193 3.11 15.99 -7.48
N LEU A 194 3.00 17.15 -6.84
CA LEU A 194 2.94 18.45 -7.51
C LEU A 194 4.27 18.81 -8.17
N ILE A 195 5.40 18.54 -7.52
CA ILE A 195 6.73 18.69 -8.14
C ILE A 195 6.84 17.80 -9.38
N GLN A 196 6.39 16.55 -9.30
CA GLN A 196 6.35 15.65 -10.45
C GLN A 196 5.43 16.17 -11.56
N ALA A 197 4.24 16.65 -11.22
CA ALA A 197 3.30 17.21 -12.18
C ALA A 197 3.88 18.46 -12.88
N PHE A 198 4.55 19.33 -12.13
CA PHE A 198 5.21 20.51 -12.68
C PHE A 198 6.37 20.12 -13.61
N ALA A 199 7.16 19.11 -13.24
CA ALA A 199 8.23 18.59 -14.09
C ALA A 199 7.69 18.05 -15.42
N ASN A 200 6.59 17.28 -15.40
CA ASN A 200 5.91 16.80 -16.61
C ASN A 200 5.42 17.95 -17.49
N TYR A 201 4.84 18.98 -16.88
CA TYR A 201 4.36 20.16 -17.60
C TYR A 201 5.51 20.89 -18.30
N LYS A 202 6.59 21.19 -17.56
CA LYS A 202 7.79 21.85 -18.12
C LYS A 202 8.46 21.01 -19.22
N ALA A 203 8.44 19.69 -19.09
CA ALA A 203 9.00 18.79 -20.09
C ALA A 203 8.09 18.60 -21.33
N GLY A 204 6.81 18.96 -21.25
CA GLY A 204 5.81 18.69 -22.30
C GLY A 204 5.63 17.19 -22.59
N SER A 205 6.00 16.32 -21.65
CA SER A 205 5.96 14.87 -21.76
C SER A 205 6.01 14.23 -20.37
N THR A 206 5.36 13.08 -20.20
CA THR A 206 5.45 12.25 -18.98
C THR A 206 6.64 11.28 -19.00
N GLY A 207 7.43 11.27 -20.08
CA GLY A 207 8.68 10.51 -20.15
C GLY A 207 8.46 8.98 -20.13
N GLN A 208 9.03 8.31 -19.12
CA GLN A 208 8.92 6.85 -18.91
C GLN A 208 7.90 6.50 -17.81
N LEU A 209 6.99 7.42 -17.48
CA LEU A 209 5.98 7.16 -16.48
C LEU A 209 5.04 6.05 -16.95
N SER A 210 4.90 4.99 -16.13
CA SER A 210 4.04 3.85 -16.43
C SER A 210 2.57 4.24 -16.29
N ALA A 211 1.80 4.12 -17.38
CA ALA A 211 0.35 4.34 -17.37
C ALA A 211 -0.35 3.47 -16.34
N VAL A 212 -0.01 2.18 -16.30
CA VAL A 212 -0.56 1.22 -15.35
C VAL A 212 -0.34 1.69 -13.92
N THR A 213 0.89 2.13 -13.58
CA THR A 213 1.20 2.63 -12.24
C THR A 213 0.42 3.89 -11.90
N VAL A 214 0.29 4.84 -12.84
CA VAL A 214 -0.43 6.10 -12.59
C VAL A 214 -1.91 5.85 -12.33
N PHE A 215 -2.57 5.05 -13.17
CA PHE A 215 -3.99 4.72 -12.98
C PHE A 215 -4.21 3.85 -11.75
N MET A 216 -3.29 2.94 -11.43
CA MET A 216 -3.37 2.14 -10.20
C MET A 216 -3.23 3.00 -8.95
N LEU A 217 -2.33 4.00 -8.94
CA LEU A 217 -2.20 4.95 -7.82
C LEU A 217 -3.44 5.83 -7.68
N PHE A 218 -4.00 6.29 -8.80
CA PHE A 218 -5.24 7.04 -8.79
C PHE A 218 -6.42 6.19 -8.27
N GLY A 219 -6.64 5.01 -8.85
CA GLY A 219 -7.69 4.09 -8.41
C GLY A 219 -7.52 3.64 -6.96
N GLY A 220 -6.29 3.35 -6.52
CA GLY A 220 -6.00 2.98 -5.13
C GLY A 220 -6.26 4.11 -4.13
N SER A 221 -5.97 5.37 -4.50
CA SER A 221 -6.29 6.52 -3.65
C SER A 221 -7.80 6.79 -3.58
N LEU A 222 -8.54 6.61 -4.68
CA LEU A 222 -10.02 6.66 -4.66
C LEU A 222 -10.63 5.54 -3.81
N ALA A 223 -10.11 4.33 -3.96
CA ALA A 223 -10.49 3.18 -3.14
C ALA A 223 -10.32 3.50 -1.65
N ARG A 224 -9.21 4.14 -1.28
CA ARG A 224 -8.92 4.58 0.09
C ARG A 224 -9.85 5.67 0.60
N ILE A 225 -10.35 6.57 -0.25
CA ILE A 225 -11.40 7.53 0.14
C ILE A 225 -12.67 6.77 0.53
N PHE A 226 -13.12 5.86 -0.34
CA PHE A 226 -14.34 5.10 -0.11
C PHE A 226 -14.25 4.23 1.15
N THR A 227 -13.15 3.49 1.32
CA THR A 227 -12.97 2.64 2.52
C THR A 227 -12.81 3.48 3.78
N SER A 228 -12.12 4.63 3.74
CA SER A 228 -12.02 5.50 4.92
C SER A 228 -13.38 6.06 5.31
N TYR A 229 -14.18 6.51 4.35
CA TYR A 229 -15.53 6.97 4.60
C TYR A 229 -16.41 5.89 5.25
N GLN A 230 -16.33 4.65 4.75
CA GLN A 230 -17.16 3.55 5.22
C GLN A 230 -16.66 2.89 6.50
N GLU A 231 -15.35 2.86 6.76
CA GLU A 231 -14.76 2.09 7.85
C GLU A 231 -14.28 2.93 9.04
N THR A 232 -13.87 4.18 8.81
CA THR A 232 -13.34 5.05 9.88
C THR A 232 -14.24 6.26 10.15
N GLY A 233 -14.85 6.82 9.11
CA GLY A 233 -15.59 8.09 9.20
C GLY A 233 -14.69 9.29 9.54
N ASP A 234 -13.37 9.14 9.52
CA ASP A 234 -12.42 10.16 9.96
C ASP A 234 -12.10 11.16 8.84
N MET A 235 -12.40 12.44 9.09
CA MET A 235 -12.20 13.50 8.11
C MET A 235 -10.72 13.74 7.78
N THR A 236 -9.81 13.51 8.72
CA THR A 236 -8.37 13.72 8.49
C THR A 236 -7.85 12.74 7.44
N MET A 237 -8.18 11.45 7.59
CA MET A 237 -7.82 10.41 6.62
C MET A 237 -8.50 10.64 5.28
N ILE A 238 -9.79 10.98 5.27
CA ILE A 238 -10.53 11.24 4.04
C ILE A 238 -9.91 12.41 3.28
N ILE A 239 -9.63 13.53 3.93
CA ILE A 239 -8.97 14.70 3.31
C ILE A 239 -7.59 14.33 2.77
N THR A 240 -6.83 13.52 3.51
CA THR A 240 -5.51 13.02 3.06
C THR A 240 -5.63 12.27 1.73
N TYR A 241 -6.57 11.33 1.63
CA TYR A 241 -6.78 10.55 0.41
C TYR A 241 -7.44 11.35 -0.72
N CYS A 242 -8.27 12.34 -0.41
CA CYS A 242 -8.79 13.32 -1.37
C CYS A 242 -7.65 14.11 -2.01
N GLY A 243 -6.73 14.65 -1.19
CA GLY A 243 -5.54 15.35 -1.68
C GLY A 243 -4.66 14.44 -2.55
N SER A 244 -4.39 13.22 -2.09
CA SER A 244 -3.63 12.22 -2.87
C SER A 244 -4.31 11.90 -4.21
N SER A 245 -5.62 11.68 -4.21
CA SER A 245 -6.40 11.37 -5.42
C SER A 245 -6.39 12.53 -6.40
N PHE A 246 -6.53 13.76 -5.92
CA PHE A 246 -6.44 14.96 -6.76
C PHE A 246 -5.07 15.08 -7.42
N ALA A 247 -3.98 14.90 -6.65
CA ALA A 247 -2.63 14.98 -7.20
C ALA A 247 -2.35 13.85 -8.21
N ASN A 248 -2.83 12.63 -7.94
CA ASN A 248 -2.74 11.52 -8.89
C ASN A 248 -3.59 11.75 -10.14
N ALA A 249 -4.75 12.41 -10.03
CA ALA A 249 -5.62 12.77 -11.14
C ALA A 249 -4.95 13.77 -12.09
N ILE A 250 -4.23 14.76 -11.55
CA ILE A 250 -3.43 15.70 -12.35
C ILE A 250 -2.40 14.93 -13.19
N ILE A 251 -1.64 14.04 -12.56
CA ILE A 251 -0.60 13.25 -13.25
C ILE A 251 -1.23 12.31 -14.29
N ALA A 252 -2.36 11.67 -13.98
CA ALA A 252 -3.11 10.83 -14.92
C ALA A 252 -3.59 11.62 -16.14
N THR A 253 -4.13 12.82 -15.91
CA THR A 253 -4.56 13.73 -16.97
C THR A 253 -3.39 14.15 -17.86
N GLN A 254 -2.25 14.50 -17.26
CA GLN A 254 -1.03 14.81 -18.00
C GLN A 254 -0.54 13.62 -18.82
N LEU A 255 -0.64 12.40 -18.28
CA LEU A 255 -0.27 11.18 -19.00
C LEU A 255 -1.14 10.97 -20.23
N ILE A 256 -2.46 11.12 -20.12
CA ILE A 256 -3.38 11.03 -21.27
C ILE A 256 -3.09 12.14 -22.28
N TYR A 257 -2.93 13.38 -21.82
CA TYR A 257 -2.72 14.54 -22.69
C TYR A 257 -1.40 14.49 -23.47
N TYR A 258 -0.32 14.01 -22.84
CA TYR A 258 1.00 13.89 -23.48
C TYR A 258 1.24 12.52 -24.15
N TRP A 259 0.33 11.55 -23.99
CA TRP A 259 0.40 10.21 -24.60
C TRP A 259 0.65 10.26 -26.12
N PRO A 260 -0.10 11.06 -26.91
CA PRO A 260 0.08 11.10 -28.36
C PRO A 260 1.41 11.74 -28.77
N ARG A 261 1.94 12.65 -27.95
CA ARG A 261 3.16 13.43 -28.25
C ARG A 261 4.45 12.69 -27.91
N GLY A 262 4.40 11.72 -26.98
CA GLY A 262 5.54 10.89 -26.58
C GLY A 262 5.89 9.78 -27.59
N ALA A 263 4.89 9.20 -28.26
CA ALA A 263 5.08 8.15 -29.27
C ALA A 263 5.91 8.64 -30.46
N GLY A 264 5.65 9.84 -30.96
CA GLY A 264 6.35 10.43 -32.12
C GLY A 264 7.84 10.74 -31.87
N LYS A 265 8.27 10.96 -30.61
CA LYS A 265 9.69 11.16 -30.26
C LYS A 265 10.45 9.84 -30.11
N LYS A 266 9.81 8.78 -29.58
CA LYS A 266 10.40 7.43 -29.49
C LYS A 266 10.67 6.85 -30.88
N GLU A 267 9.76 7.03 -31.84
CA GLU A 267 9.97 6.54 -33.21
C GLU A 267 11.08 7.30 -33.94
N LYS A 268 11.18 8.63 -33.75
CA LYS A 268 12.29 9.42 -34.31
C LYS A 268 13.66 9.07 -33.72
N MET A 269 13.74 8.66 -32.46
CA MET A 269 15.01 8.20 -31.88
C MET A 269 15.38 6.76 -32.28
N ARG A 270 14.40 5.88 -32.50
CA ARG A 270 14.66 4.52 -33.00
C ARG A 270 15.18 4.53 -34.44
N LYS A 271 14.56 5.33 -35.32
CA LYS A 271 15.00 5.55 -36.72
C LYS A 271 16.33 6.31 -36.87
N LYS A 272 16.90 6.83 -35.78
CA LYS A 272 18.22 7.50 -35.78
C LYS A 272 19.34 6.62 -35.22
N LYS A 273 18.98 5.44 -34.70
CA LYS A 273 19.89 4.40 -34.21
C LYS A 273 19.94 3.16 -35.12
N GLU A 274 19.00 3.06 -36.07
CA GLU A 274 19.04 2.19 -37.25
C GLU A 274 19.69 2.96 -38.40
#